data_AF-A0A061PHZ8-F1
#
_entry.id   AF-A0A061PHZ8-F1
#
_cell.length_a   1.000
_cell.length_b   1.000
_cell.length_c   1.000
_cell.angle_alpha   90.00
_cell.angle_beta   90.00
_cell.angle_gamma   90.00
#
_symmetry.space_group_name_H-M   'P 1'
#
loop_
_entity.id
_entity.type
_entity.pdbx_description
1 polymer ?
#
loop_
_entity_poly.entity_id
_entity_poly.type
_entity_poly.pdbx_seq_one_letter_code
_entity_poly.pdbx_strand_id
1 'polypeptide(L)'
;MDPNRFWEFVARAPESLHFVVQLYSDRGTVKSLRHIPGHSVNTYVWKNRAGKRKYVKYQWLPFAGEQYINAKEAAELSAQNPDYAGRDLYDTIASGEPVEYGLYVQLIDPDDVHQLSFDPLDDTKVWDENVFPLIPVGKMVLDTNPGSFKEEVEKIAFSPSNLIDGAELSDDKMLQGRANIYSDSQRRRIGPDFRSVRVNDQANWTPDELVTSGDGRYVEGELQRSEISDPDNFSQAGTYYDHLSQTGKQHLVENLAADLKTIHSNTARSVIDLFEKASPELAESIRAQLR
;
A
#
# COMPACT_ATOMS: atom_id res chain seq x y z
N MET A 1 1.49 -2.43 -19.44
CA MET A 1 0.18 -3.09 -19.29
C MET A 1 -0.73 -2.53 -20.38
N ASP A 2 -1.65 -3.30 -20.96
CA ASP A 2 -2.64 -2.75 -21.90
C ASP A 2 -3.64 -1.86 -21.12
N PRO A 3 -3.71 -0.55 -21.40
CA PRO A 3 -4.62 0.37 -20.71
C PRO A 3 -6.08 -0.09 -20.73
N ASN A 4 -6.56 -0.70 -21.82
CA ASN A 4 -7.94 -1.18 -21.90
C ASN A 4 -8.24 -2.20 -20.81
N ARG A 5 -7.34 -3.17 -20.61
CA ARG A 5 -7.53 -4.24 -19.63
C ARG A 5 -7.52 -3.71 -18.19
N PHE A 6 -6.68 -2.71 -17.92
CA PHE A 6 -6.63 -2.05 -16.61
C PHE A 6 -7.94 -1.31 -16.33
N TRP A 7 -8.38 -0.46 -17.25
CA TRP A 7 -9.59 0.34 -17.04
C TRP A 7 -10.88 -0.48 -17.10
N GLU A 8 -10.93 -1.59 -17.84
CA GLU A 8 -12.03 -2.57 -17.77
C GLU A 8 -12.12 -3.27 -16.42
N PHE A 9 -11.01 -3.42 -15.70
CA PHE A 9 -11.02 -3.90 -14.33
C PHE A 9 -11.55 -2.82 -13.40
N VAL A 10 -11.00 -1.60 -13.45
CA VAL A 10 -11.44 -0.47 -12.61
C VAL A 10 -12.93 -0.18 -12.78
N ALA A 11 -13.46 -0.24 -14.01
CA ALA A 11 -14.89 -0.04 -14.28
C ALA A 11 -15.83 -1.04 -13.56
N ARG A 12 -15.30 -2.18 -13.11
CA ARG A 12 -16.03 -3.24 -12.38
C ARG A 12 -15.62 -3.37 -10.92
N ALA A 13 -14.62 -2.60 -10.48
CA ALA A 13 -14.05 -2.62 -9.14
C ALA A 13 -14.07 -1.20 -8.56
N PRO A 14 -15.26 -0.62 -8.25
CA PRO A 14 -15.37 0.74 -7.72
C PRO A 14 -14.55 0.98 -6.44
N GLU A 15 -14.33 -0.05 -5.64
CA GLU A 15 -13.45 -0.04 -4.45
C GLU A 15 -12.00 0.36 -4.76
N SER A 16 -11.57 0.24 -6.02
CA SER A 16 -10.23 0.65 -6.45
C SER A 16 -10.04 2.16 -6.60
N LEU A 17 -11.12 2.96 -6.59
CA LEU A 17 -11.04 4.38 -6.94
C LEU A 17 -10.10 5.18 -6.04
N HIS A 18 -10.11 4.93 -4.73
CA HIS A 18 -9.23 5.64 -3.81
C HIS A 18 -7.74 5.37 -4.13
N PHE A 19 -7.41 4.13 -4.50
CA PHE A 19 -6.08 3.78 -4.99
C PHE A 19 -5.77 4.45 -6.34
N VAL A 20 -6.71 4.43 -7.29
CA VAL A 20 -6.52 4.98 -8.64
C VAL A 20 -6.24 6.48 -8.60
N VAL A 21 -6.97 7.27 -7.79
CA VAL A 21 -6.72 8.72 -7.70
C VAL A 21 -5.34 9.02 -7.10
N GLN A 22 -4.84 8.19 -6.19
CA GLN A 22 -3.48 8.32 -5.67
C GLN A 22 -2.43 7.93 -6.72
N LEU A 23 -2.63 6.80 -7.40
CA LEU A 23 -1.72 6.28 -8.43
C LEU A 23 -1.57 7.23 -9.63
N TYR A 24 -2.65 7.90 -10.03
CA TYR A 24 -2.60 8.85 -11.17
C TYR A 24 -2.24 10.27 -10.75
N SER A 25 -2.15 10.57 -9.46
CA SER A 25 -1.56 11.82 -8.99
C SER A 25 -0.03 11.71 -9.01
N ASP A 26 0.68 12.82 -8.74
CA ASP A 26 2.14 12.78 -8.62
C ASP A 26 2.62 11.75 -7.58
N ARG A 27 1.80 11.44 -6.55
CA ARG A 27 2.12 10.40 -5.55
C ARG A 27 2.38 9.02 -6.16
N GLY A 28 1.85 8.74 -7.34
CA GLY A 28 2.08 7.49 -8.07
C GLY A 28 3.51 7.29 -8.56
N THR A 29 4.31 8.35 -8.62
CA THR A 29 5.73 8.27 -9.03
C THR A 29 6.64 8.92 -8.00
N VAL A 30 7.28 8.10 -7.18
CA VAL A 30 8.26 8.56 -6.20
C VAL A 30 9.54 9.02 -6.88
N LYS A 31 10.16 10.07 -6.34
CA LYS A 31 11.41 10.60 -6.88
C LYS A 31 12.60 9.67 -6.66
N SER A 32 12.66 9.05 -5.48
CA SER A 32 13.70 8.11 -5.07
C SER A 32 13.18 7.21 -3.96
N LEU A 33 13.79 6.03 -3.81
CA LEU A 33 13.48 5.13 -2.72
C LEU A 33 13.75 5.76 -1.35
N ARG A 34 14.65 6.75 -1.18
CA ARG A 34 14.85 7.42 0.13
C ARG A 34 13.74 8.41 0.53
N HIS A 35 12.82 8.69 -0.40
CA HIS A 35 11.71 9.63 -0.24
C HIS A 35 10.33 8.97 -0.36
N ILE A 36 10.28 7.63 -0.44
CA ILE A 36 9.01 6.87 -0.46
C ILE A 36 8.51 6.63 0.98
N PRO A 37 7.26 6.98 1.32
CA PRO A 37 6.67 6.51 2.57
C PRO A 37 6.32 5.02 2.49
N GLY A 38 6.43 4.30 3.60
CA GLY A 38 5.98 2.92 3.71
C GLY A 38 4.69 2.83 4.51
N HIS A 39 3.74 2.02 4.05
CA HIS A 39 2.49 1.79 4.77
C HIS A 39 2.24 0.28 4.90
N SER A 40 1.69 -0.16 6.03
CA SER A 40 1.26 -1.56 6.17
C SER A 40 0.10 -1.91 5.24
N VAL A 41 -0.66 -0.90 4.81
CA VAL A 41 -1.91 -0.98 4.03
C VAL A 41 -3.01 -1.67 4.84
N ASN A 42 -2.85 -2.96 5.10
CA ASN A 42 -3.76 -3.76 5.91
C ASN A 42 -3.69 -3.36 7.39
N THR A 43 -4.78 -3.65 8.08
CA THR A 43 -4.89 -3.55 9.52
C THR A 43 -4.36 -4.83 10.17
N TYR A 44 -3.51 -4.72 11.18
CA TYR A 44 -3.02 -5.82 12.00
C TYR A 44 -3.62 -5.74 13.41
N VAL A 45 -3.29 -6.71 14.27
CA VAL A 45 -3.68 -6.71 15.68
C VAL A 45 -2.43 -6.75 16.58
N TRP A 46 -2.40 -5.87 17.58
CA TRP A 46 -1.48 -5.97 18.72
C TRP A 46 -2.18 -6.58 19.93
N LYS A 47 -1.61 -7.64 20.50
CA LYS A 47 -2.06 -8.29 21.74
C LYS A 47 -1.02 -8.06 22.83
N ASN A 48 -1.43 -7.47 23.95
CA ASN A 48 -0.55 -7.31 25.09
C ASN A 48 -0.55 -8.54 26.03
N ARG A 49 0.30 -8.54 27.06
CA ARG A 49 0.42 -9.65 28.03
C ARG A 49 -0.86 -9.96 28.81
N ALA A 50 -1.79 -9.01 28.91
CA ALA A 50 -3.09 -9.21 29.55
C ALA A 50 -4.15 -9.74 28.57
N GLY A 51 -3.77 -10.04 27.32
CA GLY A 51 -4.67 -10.48 26.27
C GLY A 51 -5.51 -9.37 25.63
N LYS A 52 -5.29 -8.09 25.99
CA LYS A 52 -6.01 -6.97 25.37
C LYS A 52 -5.49 -6.74 23.96
N ARG A 53 -6.42 -6.58 23.02
CA ARG A 53 -6.16 -6.43 21.59
C ARG A 53 -6.42 -5.00 21.14
N LYS A 54 -5.62 -4.51 20.19
CA LYS A 54 -5.85 -3.27 19.45
C LYS A 54 -5.61 -3.49 17.96
N TYR A 55 -6.41 -2.86 17.11
CA TYR A 55 -6.07 -2.75 15.70
C TYR A 55 -4.92 -1.77 15.51
N VAL A 56 -4.03 -2.08 14.58
CA VAL A 56 -2.84 -1.27 14.29
C VAL A 56 -2.59 -1.14 12.79
N LYS A 57 -2.32 0.08 12.34
CA LYS A 57 -1.69 0.36 11.04
C LYS A 57 -0.30 0.96 11.26
N TYR A 58 0.66 0.56 10.43
CA TYR A 58 2.04 1.04 10.51
C TYR A 58 2.33 2.02 9.38
N GLN A 59 3.09 3.06 9.70
CA GLN A 59 3.62 4.02 8.74
C GLN A 59 5.13 4.21 8.95
N TRP A 60 5.87 4.19 7.86
CA TRP A 60 7.30 4.50 7.78
C TRP A 60 7.47 5.82 7.04
N LEU A 61 7.85 6.87 7.76
CA LEU A 61 8.00 8.20 7.17
C LEU A 61 9.49 8.51 6.93
N PRO A 62 9.89 8.85 5.70
CA PRO A 62 11.28 9.20 5.39
C PRO A 62 11.68 10.49 6.11
N PHE A 63 12.77 10.48 6.86
CA PHE A 63 13.30 11.70 7.46
C PHE A 63 13.82 12.70 6.43
N ALA A 64 14.15 12.23 5.22
CA ALA A 64 14.46 13.08 4.08
C ALA A 64 13.22 13.76 3.46
N GLY A 65 12.02 13.47 3.97
CA GLY A 65 10.73 13.97 3.47
C GLY A 65 10.21 13.18 2.28
N GLU A 66 8.90 13.24 2.05
CA GLU A 66 8.25 12.64 0.88
C GLU A 66 8.52 13.49 -0.37
N GLN A 67 8.90 12.86 -1.47
CA GLN A 67 9.13 13.53 -2.75
C GLN A 67 8.60 12.70 -3.91
N TYR A 68 7.84 13.39 -4.77
CA TYR A 68 7.15 12.85 -5.92
C TYR A 68 7.53 13.63 -7.18
N ILE A 69 7.39 13.01 -8.34
CA ILE A 69 7.69 13.62 -9.63
C ILE A 69 6.47 13.56 -10.55
N ASN A 70 6.28 14.58 -11.37
CA ASN A 70 5.21 14.59 -12.36
C ASN A 70 5.59 13.75 -13.59
N ALA A 71 4.63 13.54 -14.49
CA ALA A 71 4.81 12.72 -15.68
C ALA A 71 5.95 13.22 -16.61
N LYS A 72 6.20 14.53 -16.66
CA LYS A 72 7.28 15.12 -17.47
C LYS A 72 8.65 14.76 -16.90
N GLU A 73 8.87 15.01 -15.62
CA GLU A 73 10.13 14.66 -14.94
C GLU A 73 10.35 13.14 -14.95
N ALA A 74 9.30 12.34 -14.79
CA ALA A 74 9.38 10.88 -14.92
C ALA A 74 9.83 10.43 -16.32
N ALA A 75 9.32 11.05 -17.39
CA ALA A 75 9.74 10.77 -18.76
C ALA A 75 11.22 11.16 -18.99
N GLU A 76 11.66 12.30 -18.45
CA GLU A 76 13.04 12.76 -18.55
C GLU A 76 14.02 11.85 -17.81
N LEU A 77 13.68 11.44 -16.58
CA LEU A 77 14.52 10.55 -15.77
C LEU A 77 14.58 9.14 -16.33
N SER A 78 13.44 8.56 -16.75
CA SER A 78 13.41 7.21 -17.32
C SER A 78 14.19 7.09 -18.64
N ALA A 79 14.26 8.16 -19.43
CA ALA A 79 15.08 8.21 -20.64
C ALA A 79 16.59 8.26 -20.32
N GLN A 80 16.99 8.79 -19.16
CA GLN A 80 18.38 8.89 -18.73
C GLN A 80 18.84 7.63 -17.99
N ASN A 81 18.03 7.16 -17.03
CA ASN A 81 18.31 6.01 -16.20
C ASN A 81 16.99 5.38 -15.71
N PRO A 82 16.59 4.19 -16.20
CA PRO A 82 15.39 3.52 -15.73
C PRO A 82 15.47 3.06 -14.27
N ASP A 83 16.68 2.97 -13.69
CA ASP A 83 16.94 2.51 -12.32
C ASP A 83 17.18 3.68 -11.34
N TYR A 84 16.82 4.91 -11.72
CA TYR A 84 17.18 6.14 -10.99
C TYR A 84 16.89 6.07 -9.48
N ALA A 85 15.69 5.66 -9.08
CA ALA A 85 15.29 5.65 -7.67
C ALA A 85 16.10 4.67 -6.81
N GLY A 86 16.46 3.51 -7.36
CA GLY A 86 17.32 2.54 -6.69
C GLY A 86 18.78 2.96 -6.67
N ARG A 87 19.24 3.59 -7.76
CA ARG A 87 20.59 4.14 -7.86
C ARG A 87 20.86 5.24 -6.84
N ASP A 88 19.91 6.16 -6.66
CA ASP A 88 20.01 7.24 -5.66
C ASP A 88 20.14 6.69 -4.23
N LEU A 89 19.35 5.68 -3.86
CA LEU A 89 19.49 5.00 -2.57
C LEU A 89 20.87 4.35 -2.41
N TYR A 90 21.30 3.60 -3.43
CA TYR A 90 22.60 2.92 -3.39
C TYR A 90 23.77 3.90 -3.24
N ASP A 91 23.80 4.95 -4.07
CA ASP A 91 24.89 5.92 -4.08
C ASP A 91 24.92 6.74 -2.77
N THR A 92 23.75 7.05 -2.18
CA THR A 92 23.65 7.72 -0.87
C THR A 92 24.29 6.87 0.24
N ILE A 93 23.94 5.58 0.32
CA ILE A 93 24.53 4.69 1.32
C ILE A 93 26.03 4.48 1.05
N ALA A 94 26.43 4.38 -0.23
CA ALA A 94 27.83 4.19 -0.61
C ALA A 94 28.72 5.41 -0.30
N SER A 95 28.15 6.62 -0.25
CA SER A 95 28.88 7.84 0.16
C SER A 95 29.06 7.95 1.68
N GLY A 96 28.51 7.01 2.46
CA GLY A 96 28.54 7.01 3.91
C GLY A 96 27.41 7.80 4.56
N GLU A 97 26.41 8.23 3.78
CA GLU A 97 25.22 8.90 4.30
C GLU A 97 24.11 7.88 4.60
N PRO A 98 23.66 7.73 5.86
CA PRO A 98 22.58 6.81 6.17
C PRO A 98 21.22 7.35 5.69
N VAL A 99 20.34 6.44 5.27
CA VAL A 99 18.94 6.76 4.97
C VAL A 99 18.06 6.33 6.14
N GLU A 100 17.24 7.25 6.65
CA GLU A 100 16.50 7.05 7.90
C GLU A 100 14.98 7.17 7.72
N TYR A 101 14.24 6.32 8.43
CA TYR A 101 12.79 6.31 8.50
C TYR A 101 12.31 6.28 9.95
N GLY A 102 11.31 7.09 10.27
CA GLY A 102 10.57 6.97 11.53
C GLY A 102 9.43 5.94 11.40
N LEU A 103 9.30 5.03 12.37
CA LEU A 103 8.16 4.14 12.50
C LEU A 103 7.10 4.79 13.38
N TYR A 104 5.89 4.88 12.85
CA TYR A 104 4.70 5.35 13.54
C TYR A 104 3.58 4.33 13.43
N VAL A 105 2.67 4.36 14.40
CA VAL A 105 1.47 3.53 14.40
C VAL A 105 0.23 4.35 14.71
N GLN A 106 -0.89 3.97 14.10
CA GLN A 106 -2.22 4.35 14.57
C GLN A 106 -2.82 3.16 15.32
N LEU A 107 -3.57 3.42 16.37
CA LEU A 107 -4.20 2.38 17.20
C LEU A 107 -5.70 2.63 17.35
N ILE A 108 -6.49 1.59 17.11
CA ILE A 108 -7.94 1.59 17.34
C ILE A 108 -8.27 0.49 18.35
N ASP A 109 -9.07 0.83 19.37
CA ASP A 109 -9.66 -0.19 20.22
C ASP A 109 -10.80 -0.86 19.44
N PRO A 110 -10.90 -2.20 19.35
CA PRO A 110 -11.99 -2.86 18.64
C PRO A 110 -13.39 -2.41 19.09
N ASP A 111 -13.54 -1.97 20.34
CA ASP A 111 -14.79 -1.42 20.86
C ASP A 111 -15.12 -0.04 20.27
N ASP A 112 -14.14 0.71 19.77
CA ASP A 112 -14.26 2.07 19.21
C ASP A 112 -14.57 2.09 17.71
N VAL A 113 -14.67 0.93 17.05
CA VAL A 113 -14.89 0.83 15.59
C VAL A 113 -16.18 1.51 15.13
N HIS A 114 -17.19 1.59 16.00
CA HIS A 114 -18.45 2.28 15.73
C HIS A 114 -18.30 3.80 15.47
N GLN A 115 -17.13 4.38 15.77
CA GLN A 115 -16.81 5.78 15.46
C GLN A 115 -16.46 5.99 13.97
N LEU A 116 -16.19 4.92 13.23
CA LEU A 116 -15.88 4.98 11.80
C LEU A 116 -17.14 4.80 10.96
N SER A 117 -17.19 5.51 9.83
CA SER A 117 -18.24 5.33 8.81
C SER A 117 -17.94 4.20 7.82
N PHE A 118 -16.85 3.46 8.03
CA PHE A 118 -16.36 2.40 7.16
C PHE A 118 -15.73 1.28 7.99
N ASP A 119 -15.55 0.10 7.41
CA ASP A 119 -14.88 -1.03 8.07
C ASP A 119 -13.37 -0.74 8.25
N PRO A 120 -12.82 -0.72 9.47
CA PRO A 120 -11.39 -0.49 9.71
C PRO A 120 -10.50 -1.59 9.14
N LEU A 121 -11.05 -2.73 8.76
CA LEU A 121 -10.37 -3.86 8.14
C LEU A 121 -10.45 -3.82 6.60
N ASP A 122 -11.13 -2.84 6.02
CA ASP A 122 -11.10 -2.56 4.58
C ASP A 122 -9.79 -1.86 4.22
N ASP A 123 -8.94 -2.53 3.45
CA ASP A 123 -7.62 -2.04 3.06
C ASP A 123 -7.65 -0.99 1.94
N THR A 124 -8.83 -0.66 1.42
CA THR A 124 -9.05 0.51 0.58
C THR A 124 -9.21 1.81 1.39
N LYS A 125 -9.26 1.71 2.73
CA LYS A 125 -9.51 2.83 3.64
C LYS A 125 -8.27 3.25 4.44
N VAL A 126 -8.12 4.57 4.60
CA VAL A 126 -7.17 5.20 5.53
C VAL A 126 -7.88 5.65 6.80
N TRP A 127 -7.17 5.67 7.93
CA TRP A 127 -7.69 6.17 9.20
C TRP A 127 -7.29 7.64 9.37
N ASP A 128 -8.24 8.51 9.70
CA ASP A 128 -7.99 9.94 9.87
C ASP A 128 -7.00 10.18 11.03
N GLU A 129 -5.87 10.82 10.72
CA GLU A 129 -4.81 11.12 11.67
C GLU A 129 -5.22 12.16 12.72
N ASN A 130 -6.28 12.95 12.47
CA ASN A 130 -6.83 13.86 13.47
C ASN A 130 -7.65 13.13 14.55
N VAL A 131 -8.19 11.96 14.20
CA VAL A 131 -8.98 11.11 15.12
C VAL A 131 -8.08 10.06 15.77
N PHE A 132 -7.26 9.39 14.97
CA PHE A 132 -6.32 8.36 15.38
C PHE A 132 -4.89 8.83 15.07
N PRO A 133 -4.26 9.64 15.96
CA PRO A 133 -2.98 10.25 15.67
C PRO A 133 -1.84 9.23 15.56
N LEU A 134 -0.81 9.60 14.81
CA LEU A 134 0.42 8.84 14.70
C LEU A 134 1.19 8.81 16.01
N ILE A 135 1.46 7.61 16.51
CA ILE A 135 2.24 7.35 17.73
C ILE A 135 3.64 6.91 17.31
N PRO A 136 4.71 7.62 17.71
CA PRO A 136 6.08 7.21 17.37
C PRO A 136 6.47 5.92 18.08
N VAL A 137 7.11 5.00 17.34
CA VAL A 137 7.59 3.70 17.85
C VAL A 137 9.12 3.64 17.83
N GLY A 138 9.75 4.03 16.73
CA GLY A 138 11.19 3.87 16.57
C GLY A 138 11.73 4.41 15.26
N LYS A 139 12.97 4.03 14.93
CA LYS A 139 13.68 4.48 13.73
C LYS A 139 14.36 3.30 13.05
N MET A 140 14.28 3.25 11.73
CA MET A 140 15.08 2.36 10.88
C MET A 140 16.17 3.17 10.20
N VAL A 141 17.39 2.63 10.17
CA VAL A 141 18.56 3.23 9.53
C VAL A 141 19.07 2.24 8.50
N LEU A 142 19.13 2.67 7.24
CA LEU A 142 19.75 1.94 6.14
C LEU A 142 21.14 2.52 5.93
N ASP A 143 22.17 1.78 6.32
CA ASP A 143 23.57 2.23 6.33
C ASP A 143 24.52 1.33 5.53
N THR A 144 24.01 0.23 4.98
CA THR A 144 24.81 -0.79 4.31
C THR A 144 24.12 -1.29 3.04
N ASN A 145 24.82 -1.21 1.91
CA ASN A 145 24.36 -1.77 0.65
C ASN A 145 24.57 -3.30 0.60
N PRO A 146 23.75 -4.04 -0.17
CA PRO A 146 23.94 -5.48 -0.33
C PRO A 146 25.29 -5.79 -0.98
N GLY A 147 25.99 -6.81 -0.49
CA GLY A 147 27.24 -7.29 -1.07
C GLY A 147 27.03 -8.04 -2.38
N SER A 148 25.87 -8.68 -2.55
CA SER A 148 25.43 -9.30 -3.79
C SER A 148 23.92 -9.13 -4.01
N PHE A 149 23.55 -8.38 -5.03
CA PHE A 149 22.15 -8.16 -5.42
C PHE A 149 21.40 -9.49 -5.65
N LYS A 150 22.04 -10.45 -6.34
CA LYS A 150 21.44 -11.75 -6.61
C LYS A 150 21.18 -12.58 -5.35
N GLU A 151 22.06 -12.49 -4.36
CA GLU A 151 21.97 -13.34 -3.16
C GLU A 151 21.13 -12.70 -2.05
N GLU A 152 21.11 -11.37 -1.99
CA GLU A 152 20.48 -10.63 -0.90
C GLU A 152 19.18 -9.94 -1.33
N VAL A 153 19.08 -9.43 -2.55
CA VAL A 153 17.87 -8.72 -3.02
C VAL A 153 16.94 -9.66 -3.79
N GLU A 154 17.46 -10.38 -4.78
CA GLU A 154 16.64 -11.28 -5.61
C GLU A 154 16.09 -12.48 -4.82
N LYS A 155 16.81 -12.94 -3.80
CA LYS A 155 16.40 -14.12 -3.01
C LYS A 155 15.71 -13.79 -1.69
N ILE A 156 15.56 -12.52 -1.33
CA ILE A 156 14.84 -12.17 -0.10
C ILE A 156 13.37 -12.61 -0.18
N ALA A 157 12.84 -13.04 0.96
CA ALA A 157 11.51 -13.60 1.10
C ALA A 157 10.78 -13.00 2.31
N PHE A 158 9.93 -12.00 2.04
CA PHE A 158 9.03 -11.43 3.06
C PHE A 158 7.67 -12.10 3.03
N SER A 159 7.08 -12.38 4.19
CA SER A 159 5.69 -12.84 4.30
C SER A 159 4.98 -12.12 5.45
N PRO A 160 3.73 -11.65 5.28
CA PRO A 160 2.98 -11.04 6.38
C PRO A 160 2.61 -12.05 7.48
N SER A 161 2.74 -13.36 7.23
CA SER A 161 2.58 -14.41 8.24
C SER A 161 3.82 -14.68 9.09
N ASN A 162 4.95 -14.00 8.83
CA ASN A 162 6.11 -14.04 9.72
C ASN A 162 5.88 -13.09 10.90
N LEU A 163 4.97 -13.46 11.79
CA LEU A 163 4.59 -12.67 12.96
C LEU A 163 5.52 -12.94 14.15
N ILE A 164 5.57 -11.99 15.08
CA ILE A 164 6.26 -12.09 16.37
C ILE A 164 5.23 -12.12 17.50
N ASP A 165 5.63 -12.57 18.71
CA ASP A 165 4.74 -12.56 19.87
C ASP A 165 4.13 -11.17 20.11
N GLY A 166 2.82 -11.14 20.34
CA GLY A 166 2.03 -9.92 20.44
C GLY A 166 1.55 -9.31 19.11
N ALA A 167 1.98 -9.80 17.95
CA ALA A 167 1.43 -9.41 16.65
C ALA A 167 0.54 -10.51 16.07
N GLU A 168 -0.66 -10.15 15.62
CA GLU A 168 -1.65 -11.06 15.04
C GLU A 168 -2.15 -10.48 13.69
N LEU A 169 -2.59 -11.35 12.76
CA LEU A 169 -3.35 -10.91 11.60
C LEU A 169 -4.74 -10.45 12.07
N SER A 170 -5.28 -9.42 11.43
CA SER A 170 -6.71 -9.09 11.56
C SER A 170 -7.56 -9.94 10.62
N ASP A 171 -8.89 -9.78 10.68
CA ASP A 171 -9.83 -10.45 9.78
C ASP A 171 -9.99 -9.75 8.42
N ASP A 172 -9.09 -8.81 8.09
CA ASP A 172 -8.95 -8.23 6.76
C ASP A 172 -8.78 -9.34 5.71
N LYS A 173 -9.74 -9.41 4.79
CA LYS A 173 -9.84 -10.49 3.78
C LYS A 173 -8.61 -10.52 2.86
N MET A 174 -8.04 -9.36 2.54
CA MET A 174 -6.85 -9.26 1.69
C MET A 174 -5.61 -9.73 2.46
N LEU A 175 -5.47 -9.32 3.72
CA LEU A 175 -4.36 -9.77 4.57
C LEU A 175 -4.36 -11.29 4.76
N GLN A 176 -5.53 -11.89 5.01
CA GLN A 176 -5.68 -13.35 5.14
C GLN A 176 -5.28 -14.11 3.87
N GLY A 177 -5.63 -13.59 2.69
CA GLY A 177 -5.19 -14.14 1.41
C GLY A 177 -3.67 -14.04 1.22
N ARG A 178 -3.11 -12.86 1.50
CA ARG A 178 -1.66 -12.60 1.42
C ARG A 178 -0.87 -13.55 2.35
N ALA A 179 -1.31 -13.73 3.59
CA ALA A 179 -0.63 -14.58 4.57
C ALA A 179 -0.35 -16.01 4.07
N ASN A 180 -1.22 -16.53 3.19
CA ASN A 180 -1.08 -17.86 2.60
C ASN A 180 -0.22 -17.87 1.32
N ILE A 181 -0.36 -16.86 0.45
CA ILE A 181 0.18 -16.93 -0.91
C ILE A 181 1.68 -16.63 -1.01
N TYR A 182 2.25 -15.85 -0.08
CA TYR A 182 3.67 -15.47 -0.13
C TYR A 182 4.58 -16.70 0.05
N SER A 183 4.31 -17.53 1.05
CA SER A 183 5.08 -18.75 1.30
C SER A 183 4.99 -19.74 0.13
N ASP A 184 3.82 -19.87 -0.50
CA ASP A 184 3.65 -20.69 -1.70
C ASP A 184 4.49 -20.18 -2.87
N SER A 185 4.40 -18.88 -3.15
CA SER A 185 5.19 -18.22 -4.20
C SER A 185 6.70 -18.35 -3.94
N GLN A 186 7.16 -18.20 -2.70
CA GLN A 186 8.56 -18.32 -2.32
C GLN A 186 9.12 -19.72 -2.57
N ARG A 187 8.36 -20.77 -2.21
CA ARG A 187 8.73 -22.17 -2.50
C ARG A 187 8.88 -22.40 -4.00
N ARG A 188 8.00 -21.78 -4.81
CA ARG A 188 8.05 -21.88 -6.27
C ARG A 188 9.18 -21.08 -6.92
N ARG A 189 9.47 -19.89 -6.39
CA ARG A 189 10.41 -18.89 -6.93
C ARG A 189 11.86 -19.17 -6.54
N ILE A 190 12.11 -19.46 -5.27
CA ILE A 190 13.46 -19.63 -4.70
C ILE A 190 13.78 -21.12 -4.50
N GLY A 191 12.77 -21.92 -4.13
CA GLY A 191 12.90 -23.34 -3.84
C GLY A 191 12.28 -23.71 -2.48
N PRO A 192 12.06 -25.01 -2.21
CA PRO A 192 11.43 -25.46 -0.97
C PRO A 192 12.21 -25.04 0.29
N ASP A 193 13.53 -24.93 0.18
CA ASP A 193 14.44 -24.57 1.27
C ASP A 193 14.78 -23.07 1.29
N PHE A 194 13.91 -22.19 0.76
CA PHE A 194 14.19 -20.74 0.64
C PHE A 194 14.55 -20.06 1.97
N ARG A 195 14.09 -20.60 3.10
CA ARG A 195 14.45 -20.12 4.45
C ARG A 195 15.90 -20.40 4.83
N SER A 196 16.56 -21.35 4.19
CA SER A 196 17.98 -21.66 4.39
C SER A 196 18.90 -20.72 3.59
N VAL A 197 18.35 -19.85 2.74
CA VAL A 197 19.14 -18.81 2.07
C VAL A 197 19.58 -17.79 3.12
N ARG A 198 20.86 -17.42 3.13
CA ARG A 198 21.47 -16.58 4.17
C ARG A 198 20.68 -15.31 4.52
N VAL A 199 20.10 -14.61 3.54
CA VAL A 199 19.33 -13.38 3.79
C VAL A 199 17.97 -13.64 4.45
N ASN A 200 17.46 -14.86 4.35
CA ASN A 200 16.19 -15.30 4.94
C ASN A 200 16.39 -16.14 6.22
N ASP A 201 17.65 -16.39 6.61
CA ASP A 201 17.97 -17.32 7.69
C ASP A 201 17.41 -16.78 9.01
N GLN A 202 16.54 -17.60 9.61
CA GLN A 202 15.94 -17.33 10.91
C GLN A 202 16.42 -18.40 11.85
N ALA A 203 17.29 -18.02 12.79
CA ALA A 203 17.87 -18.95 13.74
C ALA A 203 16.77 -19.71 14.50
N ASN A 204 16.89 -21.04 14.54
CA ASN A 204 16.00 -21.98 15.21
C ASN A 204 14.58 -22.09 14.61
N TRP A 205 14.33 -21.55 13.41
CA TRP A 205 13.00 -21.63 12.81
C TRP A 205 12.56 -23.08 12.56
N THR A 206 11.32 -23.39 12.92
CA THR A 206 10.65 -24.64 12.57
C THR A 206 9.28 -24.37 11.94
N PRO A 207 8.72 -25.28 11.12
CA PRO A 207 7.38 -25.12 10.58
C PRO A 207 6.28 -24.86 11.63
N ASP A 208 6.45 -25.37 12.85
CA ASP A 208 5.51 -25.19 13.96
C ASP A 208 5.48 -23.75 14.51
N GLU A 209 6.50 -22.94 14.20
CA GLU A 209 6.53 -21.51 14.54
C GLU A 209 5.68 -20.65 13.58
N LEU A 210 5.17 -21.23 12.49
CA LEU A 210 4.30 -20.52 11.57
C LEU A 210 2.91 -20.34 12.19
N VAL A 211 2.76 -19.26 12.95
CA VAL A 211 1.49 -18.86 13.54
C VAL A 211 0.76 -17.92 12.57
N THR A 212 -0.29 -18.41 11.92
CA THR A 212 -1.06 -17.61 10.95
C THR A 212 -2.15 -16.75 11.60
N SER A 213 -2.55 -16.99 12.86
CA SER A 213 -3.65 -16.24 13.50
C SER A 213 -3.60 -16.12 15.04
N GLY A 214 -2.43 -16.30 15.66
CA GLY A 214 -2.30 -16.30 17.13
C GLY A 214 -3.05 -17.46 17.79
N ASP A 215 -3.42 -17.30 19.07
CA ASP A 215 -4.26 -18.27 19.82
C ASP A 215 -5.73 -18.27 19.37
N GLY A 216 -6.05 -17.55 18.29
CA GLY A 216 -7.41 -17.29 17.83
C GLY A 216 -8.20 -16.35 18.75
N ARG A 217 -9.39 -15.99 18.29
CA ARG A 217 -10.41 -15.27 19.06
C ARG A 217 -11.74 -15.99 18.84
N TYR A 218 -12.71 -15.75 19.73
CA TYR A 218 -14.07 -16.20 19.47
C TYR A 218 -14.61 -15.49 18.21
N VAL A 219 -15.16 -16.28 17.29
CA VAL A 219 -15.79 -15.82 16.05
C VAL A 219 -17.13 -16.55 15.93
N GLU A 220 -18.17 -15.81 15.56
CA GLU A 220 -19.51 -16.32 15.28
C GLU A 220 -19.98 -15.82 13.91
N GLY A 221 -20.86 -16.57 13.26
CA GLY A 221 -21.42 -16.22 11.95
C GLY A 221 -21.80 -17.46 11.14
N GLU A 222 -22.37 -17.21 9.96
CA GLU A 222 -22.64 -18.26 8.97
C GLU A 222 -21.51 -18.32 7.94
N LEU A 223 -21.16 -19.53 7.50
CA LEU A 223 -20.17 -19.70 6.44
C LEU A 223 -20.72 -19.14 5.13
N GLN A 224 -20.09 -18.08 4.61
CA GLN A 224 -20.57 -17.38 3.42
C GLN A 224 -19.45 -16.82 2.55
N ARG A 225 -19.82 -16.45 1.31
CA ARG A 225 -19.02 -15.61 0.42
C ARG A 225 -19.80 -14.33 0.19
N SER A 226 -19.42 -13.28 0.89
CA SER A 226 -20.10 -11.99 0.86
C SER A 226 -19.09 -10.85 0.84
N GLU A 227 -19.52 -9.73 0.29
CA GLU A 227 -18.83 -8.45 0.44
C GLU A 227 -18.89 -7.98 1.90
N ILE A 228 -18.05 -7.00 2.25
CA ILE A 228 -18.25 -6.26 3.50
C ILE A 228 -19.55 -5.46 3.44
N SER A 229 -20.13 -5.14 4.60
CA SER A 229 -21.34 -4.33 4.66
C SER A 229 -21.00 -2.87 4.37
N ASP A 230 -21.72 -2.25 3.43
CA ASP A 230 -21.62 -0.83 3.06
C ASP A 230 -20.18 -0.31 2.81
N PRO A 231 -19.54 -0.72 1.70
CA PRO A 231 -18.10 -0.53 1.52
C PRO A 231 -17.63 0.92 1.30
N ASP A 232 -18.52 1.92 1.19
CA ASP A 232 -18.18 3.33 0.88
C ASP A 232 -16.98 3.48 -0.10
N ASN A 233 -17.23 3.23 -1.39
CA ASN A 233 -16.15 3.19 -2.39
C ASN A 233 -15.67 4.57 -2.87
N PHE A 234 -16.31 5.67 -2.44
CA PHE A 234 -16.18 6.96 -3.11
C PHE A 234 -15.69 8.08 -2.20
N SER A 235 -16.06 8.09 -0.91
CA SER A 235 -15.86 9.27 -0.05
C SER A 235 -14.38 9.60 0.15
N GLN A 236 -13.51 8.61 0.40
CA GLN A 236 -12.08 8.86 0.57
C GLN A 236 -11.38 9.22 -0.74
N ALA A 237 -11.86 8.75 -1.89
CA ALA A 237 -11.34 9.16 -3.20
C ALA A 237 -11.65 10.65 -3.48
N GLY A 238 -12.87 11.10 -3.16
CA GLY A 238 -13.27 12.51 -3.25
C GLY A 238 -12.48 13.39 -2.28
N THR A 239 -12.38 12.94 -1.02
CA THR A 239 -11.59 13.63 0.02
C THR A 239 -10.13 13.78 -0.39
N TYR A 240 -9.51 12.75 -0.98
CA TYR A 240 -8.15 12.84 -1.49
C TYR A 240 -8.01 13.92 -2.57
N TYR A 241 -8.93 13.93 -3.55
CA TYR A 241 -8.94 14.93 -4.61
C TYR A 241 -9.05 16.36 -4.08
N ASP A 242 -9.92 16.58 -3.08
CA ASP A 242 -10.15 17.91 -2.50
C ASP A 242 -8.93 18.46 -1.75
N HIS A 243 -8.10 17.57 -1.19
CA HIS A 243 -6.86 17.95 -0.50
C HIS A 243 -5.67 18.18 -1.45
N LEU A 244 -5.80 17.87 -2.74
CA LEU A 244 -4.75 18.18 -3.71
C LEU A 244 -4.64 19.69 -3.93
N SER A 245 -3.40 20.16 -4.07
CA SER A 245 -3.14 21.52 -4.58
C SER A 245 -3.72 21.68 -6.00
N GLN A 246 -3.92 22.91 -6.46
CA GLN A 246 -4.43 23.15 -7.81
C GLN A 246 -3.56 22.50 -8.89
N THR A 247 -2.24 22.57 -8.74
CA THR A 247 -1.29 21.88 -9.62
C THR A 247 -1.42 20.36 -9.55
N GLY A 248 -1.60 19.81 -8.34
CA GLY A 248 -1.83 18.38 -8.15
C GLY A 248 -3.13 17.89 -8.79
N LYS A 249 -4.23 18.66 -8.66
CA LYS A 249 -5.50 18.39 -9.36
C LYS A 249 -5.31 18.40 -10.87
N GLN A 250 -4.57 19.37 -11.40
CA GLN A 250 -4.28 19.45 -12.83
C GLN A 250 -3.49 18.24 -13.33
N HIS A 251 -2.37 17.89 -12.69
CA HIS A 251 -1.57 16.73 -13.08
C HIS A 251 -2.37 15.43 -13.01
N LEU A 252 -3.18 15.23 -11.96
CA LEU A 252 -4.05 14.06 -11.85
C LEU A 252 -5.02 13.97 -13.04
N VAL A 253 -5.70 15.06 -13.38
CA VAL A 253 -6.63 15.11 -14.51
C VAL A 253 -5.92 14.84 -15.83
N GLU A 254 -4.75 15.44 -16.05
CA GLU A 254 -3.93 15.23 -17.25
C GLU A 254 -3.50 13.76 -17.39
N ASN A 255 -3.01 13.15 -16.31
CA ASN A 255 -2.58 11.75 -16.30
C ASN A 255 -3.76 10.80 -16.56
N LEU A 256 -4.91 11.03 -15.92
CA LEU A 256 -6.13 10.23 -16.14
C LEU A 256 -6.62 10.37 -17.58
N ALA A 257 -6.74 11.60 -18.09
CA ALA A 257 -7.22 11.85 -19.43
C ALA A 257 -6.29 11.28 -20.50
N ALA A 258 -4.97 11.34 -20.29
CA ALA A 258 -3.98 10.78 -21.20
C ALA A 258 -4.21 9.28 -21.42
N ASP A 259 -4.45 8.51 -20.36
CA ASP A 259 -4.66 7.06 -20.48
C ASP A 259 -6.09 6.72 -20.95
N LEU A 260 -7.11 7.41 -20.42
CA LEU A 260 -8.52 7.22 -20.80
C LEU A 260 -8.81 7.56 -22.27
N LYS A 261 -8.00 8.42 -22.90
CA LYS A 261 -8.11 8.72 -24.33
C LYS A 261 -7.71 7.54 -25.22
N THR A 262 -6.91 6.61 -24.71
CA THR A 262 -6.37 5.48 -25.49
C THR A 262 -7.24 4.22 -25.44
N ILE A 263 -8.28 4.22 -24.60
CA ILE A 263 -9.14 3.05 -24.37
C ILE A 263 -10.49 3.14 -25.07
N HIS A 264 -11.26 2.05 -25.03
CA HIS A 264 -12.63 2.00 -25.54
C HIS A 264 -13.54 3.04 -24.87
N SER A 265 -14.30 3.78 -25.68
CA SER A 265 -15.14 4.89 -25.22
C SER A 265 -16.21 4.49 -24.20
N ASN A 266 -16.75 3.27 -24.28
CA ASN A 266 -17.69 2.75 -23.30
C ASN A 266 -17.03 2.55 -21.93
N THR A 267 -15.82 1.97 -21.90
CA THR A 267 -15.04 1.79 -20.67
C THR A 267 -14.67 3.14 -20.06
N ALA A 268 -14.18 4.08 -20.88
CA ALA A 268 -13.85 5.43 -20.43
C ALA A 268 -15.07 6.12 -19.80
N ARG A 269 -16.25 6.05 -20.43
CA ARG A 269 -17.49 6.61 -19.88
C ARG A 269 -17.82 5.99 -18.52
N SER A 270 -17.83 4.67 -18.41
CA SER A 270 -18.13 3.98 -17.15
C SER A 270 -17.17 4.38 -16.03
N VAL A 271 -15.88 4.53 -16.31
CA VAL A 271 -14.88 4.99 -15.32
C VAL A 271 -15.12 6.44 -14.92
N ILE A 272 -15.44 7.33 -15.86
CA ILE A 272 -15.74 8.73 -15.55
C ILE A 272 -17.00 8.83 -14.68
N ASP A 273 -18.01 8.01 -14.92
CA ASP A 273 -19.23 7.95 -14.09
C ASP A 273 -18.92 7.44 -12.67
N LEU A 274 -17.88 6.61 -12.49
CA LEU A 274 -17.37 6.23 -11.17
C LEU A 274 -16.66 7.41 -10.49
N PHE A 275 -15.81 8.15 -11.21
CA PHE A 275 -15.18 9.36 -10.67
C PHE A 275 -16.21 10.43 -10.28
N GLU A 276 -17.30 10.56 -11.01
CA GLU A 276 -18.38 11.52 -10.70
C GLU A 276 -19.04 11.26 -9.36
N LYS A 277 -19.12 9.99 -8.93
CA LYS A 277 -19.60 9.61 -7.59
C LYS A 277 -18.65 10.01 -6.48
N ALA A 278 -17.34 10.07 -6.75
CA ALA A 278 -16.33 10.51 -5.80
C ALA A 278 -16.19 12.04 -5.78
N SER A 279 -16.13 12.67 -6.96
CA SER A 279 -16.05 14.12 -7.13
C SER A 279 -16.60 14.54 -8.50
N PRO A 280 -17.74 15.27 -8.55
CA PRO A 280 -18.26 15.83 -9.80
C PRO A 280 -17.27 16.78 -10.49
N GLU A 281 -16.49 17.55 -9.73
CA GLU A 281 -15.46 18.46 -10.25
C GLU A 281 -14.35 17.70 -11.00
N LEU A 282 -13.87 16.59 -10.43
CA LEU A 282 -12.87 15.73 -11.08
C LEU A 282 -13.41 15.17 -12.39
N ALA A 283 -14.63 14.61 -12.39
CA ALA A 283 -15.23 14.04 -13.58
C ALA A 283 -15.46 15.08 -14.69
N GLU A 284 -15.92 16.29 -14.34
CA GLU A 284 -16.07 17.38 -15.30
C GLU A 284 -14.71 17.79 -15.91
N SER A 285 -13.67 17.90 -15.09
CA SER A 285 -12.32 18.23 -15.53
C SER A 285 -11.74 17.19 -16.50
N ILE A 286 -11.93 15.90 -16.22
CA ILE A 286 -11.54 14.82 -17.12
C ILE A 286 -12.32 14.91 -18.44
N ARG A 287 -13.65 15.09 -18.39
CA ARG A 287 -14.48 15.22 -19.59
C ARG A 287 -14.05 16.42 -20.45
N ALA A 288 -13.62 17.51 -19.84
CA ALA A 288 -13.13 18.69 -20.55
C ALA A 288 -11.82 18.40 -21.30
N GLN A 289 -10.89 17.62 -20.72
CA GLN A 289 -9.62 17.24 -21.37
C GLN A 289 -9.79 16.19 -22.49
N LEU A 290 -10.88 15.42 -22.47
CA LEU A 290 -11.15 14.42 -23.51
C LEU A 290 -11.86 14.99 -24.76
N ARG A 291 -12.37 16.23 -24.69
CA ARG A 291 -12.98 16.93 -25.83
C ARG A 291 -11.91 17.46 -26.79
#